data_AF-A0A6A4BGR7-F1
#
_entry.id   AF-A0A6A4BGR7-F1
#
_cell.length_a   1.000
_cell.length_b   1.000
_cell.length_c   1.000
_cell.angle_alpha   90.00
_cell.angle_beta   90.00
_cell.angle_gamma   90.00
#
_symmetry.space_group_name_H-M   'P 1'
#
loop_
_entity.id
_entity.type
_entity.pdbx_description
1 polymer ?
#
loop_
_entity_poly.entity_id
_entity_poly.type
_entity_poly.pdbx_seq_one_letter_code
_entity_poly.pdbx_strand_id
1 'polypeptide(L)'
;MSCLRSLVGGNQRPTNERFLAPKKTPFELAQHYVPILKWLPHYQVGQDLKFDLVAGITVAMMLIPQEVSLSTIMHVPAHHGLYTAATAPLIYALFGSSTVLSVASGSEVALLTGSILEPIEDEKERIATGIMIAFLSGVILLLVRVLNLSQVADFFSRPVMGGFISAGG
;
A
#
# COMPACT_ATOMS: atom_id res chain seq x y z
N MET A 1 34.88 -20.74 -54.48
CA MET A 1 34.46 -19.68 -53.52
C MET A 1 33.40 -20.20 -52.52
N SER A 2 33.45 -21.46 -52.07
CA SER A 2 32.45 -22.03 -51.14
C SER A 2 32.93 -22.17 -49.68
N CYS A 3 34.23 -22.03 -49.42
CA CYS A 3 34.81 -22.22 -48.07
C CYS A 3 34.55 -21.02 -47.13
N LEU A 4 34.34 -19.82 -47.67
CA LEU A 4 34.12 -18.59 -46.89
C LEU A 4 32.71 -18.46 -46.30
N ARG A 5 31.74 -19.30 -46.73
CA ARG A 5 30.38 -19.33 -46.15
C ARG A 5 30.29 -20.18 -44.88
N SER A 6 31.34 -20.93 -44.54
CA SER A 6 31.41 -21.75 -43.31
C SER A 6 31.80 -20.94 -42.07
N LEU A 7 32.34 -19.73 -42.22
CA LEU A 7 32.81 -18.88 -41.12
C LEU A 7 31.75 -17.88 -40.63
N VAL A 8 30.73 -17.62 -41.44
CA VAL A 8 29.50 -16.97 -40.96
C VAL A 8 28.61 -18.06 -40.41
N GLY A 9 28.99 -18.57 -39.24
CA GLY A 9 28.16 -19.44 -38.44
C GLY A 9 26.85 -18.71 -38.14
N GLY A 10 25.85 -18.95 -38.98
CA GLY A 10 24.45 -18.72 -38.68
C GLY A 10 24.07 -19.60 -37.51
N ASN A 11 24.48 -19.18 -36.31
CA ASN A 11 24.12 -19.81 -35.06
C ASN A 11 22.67 -19.42 -34.78
N GLN A 12 21.75 -20.01 -35.55
CA GLN A 12 20.36 -20.11 -35.15
C GLN A 12 20.34 -21.02 -33.92
N ARG A 13 20.59 -20.42 -32.76
CA ARG A 13 20.39 -21.08 -31.47
C ARG A 13 18.97 -21.63 -31.50
N PRO A 14 18.76 -22.93 -31.29
CA PRO A 14 17.40 -23.47 -31.21
C PRO A 14 16.69 -22.72 -30.10
N THR A 15 15.69 -21.91 -30.45
CA THR A 15 14.80 -21.26 -29.50
C THR A 15 13.97 -22.36 -28.86
N ASN A 16 14.54 -22.97 -27.82
CA ASN A 16 13.89 -23.97 -27.01
C ASN A 16 12.59 -23.36 -26.46
N GLU A 17 11.45 -23.81 -26.99
CA GLU A 17 10.12 -23.40 -26.54
C GLU A 17 9.91 -23.65 -25.03
N ARG A 18 10.73 -24.54 -24.46
CA ARG A 18 10.83 -24.85 -23.03
C ARG A 18 11.23 -23.66 -22.13
N PHE A 19 11.84 -22.61 -22.69
CA PHE A 19 12.25 -21.39 -21.98
C PHE A 19 11.40 -20.16 -22.34
N LEU A 20 10.31 -20.34 -23.09
CA LEU A 20 9.34 -19.26 -23.26
C LEU A 20 8.70 -18.97 -21.90
N ALA A 21 8.76 -17.70 -21.47
CA ALA A 21 8.02 -17.27 -20.29
C ALA A 21 6.55 -17.67 -20.49
N PRO A 22 5.92 -18.36 -19.51
CA PRO A 22 4.54 -18.79 -19.66
C PRO A 22 3.69 -17.57 -19.99
N LYS A 23 2.89 -17.66 -21.05
CA LYS A 23 1.94 -16.61 -21.42
C LYS A 23 0.95 -16.48 -20.26
N LYS A 24 1.17 -15.48 -19.40
CA LYS A 24 0.31 -15.22 -18.25
C LYS A 24 -1.11 -15.01 -18.75
N THR A 25 -2.04 -15.82 -18.24
CA THR A 25 -3.45 -15.69 -18.60
C THR A 25 -3.99 -14.34 -18.07
N PRO A 26 -5.03 -13.76 -18.66
CA PRO A 26 -5.64 -12.52 -18.14
C PRO A 26 -6.08 -12.67 -16.68
N PHE A 27 -6.40 -13.89 -16.26
CA PHE A 27 -6.71 -14.26 -14.89
C PHE A 27 -5.49 -14.17 -13.95
N GLU A 28 -4.32 -14.64 -14.38
CA GLU A 28 -3.07 -14.48 -13.62
C GLU A 28 -2.60 -13.02 -13.54
N LEU A 29 -2.91 -12.20 -14.56
CA LEU A 29 -2.70 -10.76 -14.49
C LEU A 29 -3.63 -10.11 -13.45
N ALA A 30 -4.92 -10.48 -13.43
CA ALA A 30 -5.88 -9.97 -12.45
C ALA A 30 -5.50 -10.35 -11.01
N GLN A 31 -5.01 -11.56 -10.78
CA GLN A 31 -4.48 -12.00 -9.48
C GLN A 31 -3.23 -11.22 -9.02
N HIS A 32 -2.50 -10.58 -9.96
CA HIS A 32 -1.35 -9.74 -9.63
C HIS A 32 -1.76 -8.36 -9.10
N TYR A 33 -2.87 -7.80 -9.62
CA TYR A 33 -3.38 -6.48 -9.20
C TYR A 33 -4.36 -6.55 -8.04
N VAL A 34 -5.06 -7.68 -7.87
CA VAL A 34 -6.07 -7.89 -6.83
C VAL A 34 -5.72 -9.16 -6.06
N PRO A 35 -4.83 -9.07 -5.04
CA PRO A 35 -4.33 -10.23 -4.32
C PRO A 35 -5.41 -11.00 -3.57
N ILE A 36 -6.57 -10.37 -3.29
CA ILE A 36 -7.71 -11.04 -2.67
C ILE A 36 -8.19 -12.25 -3.47
N LEU A 37 -8.11 -12.21 -4.80
CA LEU A 37 -8.50 -13.32 -5.65
C LEU A 37 -7.54 -14.52 -5.56
N LYS A 38 -6.36 -14.34 -4.97
CA LYS A 38 -5.35 -15.40 -4.80
C LYS A 38 -5.52 -16.13 -3.46
N TRP A 39 -5.75 -15.40 -2.36
CA TRP A 39 -5.82 -15.99 -1.02
C TRP A 39 -7.22 -16.47 -0.64
N LEU A 40 -8.27 -15.77 -1.09
CA LEU A 40 -9.66 -16.10 -0.77
C LEU A 40 -10.07 -17.55 -1.12
N PRO A 41 -9.70 -18.13 -2.29
CA PRO A 41 -10.05 -19.53 -2.60
C PRO A 41 -9.28 -20.56 -1.78
N HIS A 42 -8.18 -20.18 -1.13
CA HIS A 42 -7.39 -21.07 -0.25
C HIS A 42 -7.74 -20.89 1.23
N TYR A 43 -8.71 -20.03 1.56
CA TYR A 43 -9.06 -19.65 2.91
C TYR A 43 -9.91 -20.73 3.61
N GLN A 44 -9.47 -21.21 4.77
CA GLN A 44 -10.16 -22.27 5.50
C GLN A 44 -11.12 -21.67 6.53
N VAL A 45 -12.32 -21.30 6.07
CA VAL A 45 -13.36 -20.61 6.86
C VAL A 45 -13.63 -21.29 8.22
N GLY A 46 -13.55 -22.62 8.32
CA GLY A 46 -13.82 -23.35 9.56
C GLY A 46 -12.81 -23.12 10.68
N GLN A 47 -11.54 -22.84 10.34
CA GLN A 47 -10.46 -22.65 11.31
C GLN A 47 -10.06 -21.17 11.42
N ASP A 48 -9.83 -20.53 10.27
CA ASP A 48 -9.21 -19.20 10.20
C ASP A 48 -10.16 -18.08 10.63
N LEU A 49 -11.47 -18.22 10.36
CA LEU A 49 -12.46 -17.19 10.66
C LEU A 49 -12.52 -16.84 12.15
N LYS A 50 -12.30 -17.81 13.03
CA LYS A 50 -12.31 -17.57 14.49
C LYS A 50 -11.12 -16.73 14.91
N PHE A 51 -9.94 -17.01 14.35
CA PHE A 51 -8.73 -16.26 14.64
C PHE A 51 -8.78 -14.85 14.05
N ASP A 52 -9.27 -14.73 12.81
CA ASP A 52 -9.42 -13.43 12.15
C ASP A 52 -10.49 -12.56 12.81
N LEU A 53 -11.56 -13.15 13.35
CA LEU A 53 -12.56 -12.41 14.11
C LEU A 53 -11.95 -11.82 15.39
N VAL A 54 -11.21 -12.62 16.15
CA VAL A 54 -10.54 -12.16 17.37
C VAL A 54 -9.49 -11.09 17.04
N ALA A 55 -8.65 -11.34 16.03
CA ALA A 55 -7.64 -10.38 15.59
C ALA A 55 -8.26 -9.07 15.09
N GLY A 56 -9.33 -9.16 14.29
CA GLY A 56 -10.05 -8.00 13.78
C GLY A 56 -10.69 -7.17 14.89
N ILE A 57 -11.29 -7.81 15.91
CA ILE A 57 -11.80 -7.12 17.09
C ILE A 57 -10.67 -6.43 17.86
N THR A 58 -9.55 -7.12 18.11
CA THR A 58 -8.39 -6.54 18.79
C THR A 58 -7.85 -5.32 18.05
N VAL A 59 -7.69 -5.42 16.72
CA VAL A 59 -7.22 -4.32 15.88
C VAL A 59 -8.22 -3.17 15.90
N ALA A 60 -9.52 -3.43 15.76
CA ALA A 60 -10.56 -2.40 15.82
C ALA A 60 -10.58 -1.66 17.16
N MET A 61 -10.44 -2.39 18.27
CA MET A 61 -10.37 -1.81 19.62
C MET A 61 -9.16 -0.87 19.80
N MET A 62 -8.06 -1.12 19.10
CA MET A 62 -6.89 -0.24 19.10
C MET A 62 -7.04 0.94 18.12
N LEU A 63 -7.55 0.69 16.91
CA LEU A 63 -7.64 1.71 15.86
C LEU A 63 -8.67 2.80 16.16
N ILE A 64 -9.82 2.45 16.74
CA ILE A 64 -10.89 3.41 17.05
C ILE A 64 -10.38 4.57 17.93
N PRO A 65 -9.81 4.34 19.13
CA PRO A 65 -9.31 5.43 19.96
C PRO A 65 -8.10 6.13 19.33
N GLN A 66 -7.23 5.40 18.62
CA GLN A 66 -6.07 5.98 17.95
C GLN A 66 -6.49 7.02 16.90
N GLU A 67 -7.36 6.66 15.96
CA GLU A 67 -7.77 7.55 14.85
C GLU A 67 -8.64 8.72 15.34
N VAL A 68 -9.44 8.52 16.39
CA VAL A 68 -10.17 9.61 17.06
C VAL A 68 -9.20 10.63 17.68
N SER A 69 -8.13 10.16 18.33
CA SER A 69 -7.08 11.03 18.87
C SER A 69 -6.36 11.80 17.74
N LEU A 70 -5.92 11.09 16.69
CA LEU A 70 -5.21 11.70 15.56
C LEU A 70 -6.05 12.76 14.81
N SER A 71 -7.35 12.51 14.65
CA SER A 71 -8.26 13.50 14.04
C SER A 71 -8.34 14.80 14.85
N THR A 72 -8.27 14.69 16.18
CA THR A 72 -8.24 15.85 17.07
C THR A 72 -6.92 16.62 16.92
N ILE A 73 -5.79 15.93 16.77
CA ILE A 73 -4.47 16.53 16.49
C ILE A 73 -4.46 17.27 15.15
N MET A 74 -5.18 16.75 14.15
CA MET A 74 -5.34 17.39 12.84
C MET A 74 -6.32 18.57 12.84
N HIS A 75 -6.91 18.91 13.99
CA HIS A 75 -7.96 19.93 14.13
C HIS A 75 -9.22 19.62 13.30
N VAL A 76 -9.49 18.36 12.95
CA VAL A 76 -10.71 17.97 12.23
C VAL A 76 -11.71 17.28 13.15
N PRO A 77 -13.02 17.30 12.85
CA PRO A 77 -14.02 16.63 13.67
C PRO A 77 -13.74 15.13 13.84
N ALA A 78 -13.92 14.61 15.08
CA ALA A 78 -13.56 13.25 15.45
C ALA A 78 -14.20 12.13 14.61
N HIS A 79 -15.39 12.39 14.06
CA HIS A 79 -16.08 11.42 13.20
C HIS A 79 -15.33 11.13 11.89
N HIS A 80 -14.50 12.05 11.40
CA HIS A 80 -13.62 11.79 10.26
C HIS A 80 -12.54 10.75 10.58
N GLY A 81 -12.04 10.72 11.82
CA GLY A 81 -11.12 9.67 12.28
C GLY A 81 -11.77 8.28 12.20
N LEU A 82 -13.05 8.16 12.57
CA LEU A 82 -13.78 6.89 12.46
C LEU A 82 -13.96 6.44 10.99
N TYR A 83 -14.18 7.38 10.07
CA TYR A 83 -14.24 7.07 8.64
C TYR A 83 -12.90 6.52 8.14
N THR A 84 -11.79 7.13 8.54
CA THR A 84 -10.43 6.65 8.19
C THR A 84 -10.16 5.28 8.79
N ALA A 85 -10.49 5.08 10.08
CA ALA A 85 -10.29 3.83 10.81
C ALA A 85 -10.98 2.62 10.15
N ALA A 86 -12.14 2.82 9.53
CA ALA A 86 -12.85 1.77 8.81
C ALA A 86 -12.38 1.63 7.35
N THR A 87 -12.17 2.75 6.67
CA THR A 87 -11.95 2.76 5.22
C THR A 87 -10.54 2.30 4.86
N ALA A 88 -9.50 2.71 5.60
CA ALA A 88 -8.12 2.38 5.28
C ALA A 88 -7.84 0.85 5.36
N PRO A 89 -8.22 0.14 6.44
CA PRO A 89 -8.08 -1.31 6.50
C PRO A 89 -8.92 -2.03 5.45
N LEU A 90 -10.12 -1.54 5.12
CA LEU A 90 -10.99 -2.16 4.12
C LEU A 90 -10.38 -2.07 2.72
N ILE A 91 -9.88 -0.89 2.33
CA ILE A 91 -9.17 -0.72 1.05
C ILE A 91 -7.92 -1.61 1.02
N TYR A 92 -7.16 -1.66 2.12
CA TYR A 92 -5.99 -2.52 2.21
C TYR A 92 -6.34 -4.02 2.13
N ALA A 93 -7.45 -4.46 2.71
CA ALA A 93 -7.87 -5.86 2.61
C ALA A 93 -8.17 -6.31 1.15
N LEU A 94 -8.62 -5.38 0.30
CA LEU A 94 -8.93 -5.64 -1.11
C LEU A 94 -7.68 -5.63 -2.01
N PHE A 95 -6.79 -4.64 -1.82
CA PHE A 95 -5.64 -4.40 -2.71
C PHE A 95 -4.30 -4.83 -2.11
N GLY A 96 -4.25 -5.13 -0.82
CA GLY A 96 -3.05 -5.47 -0.07
C GLY A 96 -2.52 -6.85 -0.44
N SER A 97 -1.19 -6.94 -0.57
CA SER A 97 -0.50 -8.19 -0.89
C SER A 97 -0.25 -9.07 0.33
N SER A 98 -0.26 -8.50 1.54
CA SER A 98 -0.05 -9.23 2.79
C SER A 98 -1.36 -9.33 3.56
N THR A 99 -1.73 -10.56 3.96
CA THR A 99 -2.97 -10.89 4.67
C THR A 99 -2.93 -10.61 6.17
N VAL A 100 -1.73 -10.38 6.74
CA VAL A 100 -1.52 -10.17 8.18
C VAL A 100 -1.16 -8.73 8.53
N LEU A 101 -0.91 -7.88 7.52
CA LEU A 101 -0.55 -6.48 7.76
C LEU A 101 -1.82 -5.65 7.95
N SER A 102 -1.88 -4.90 9.04
CA SER A 102 -2.89 -3.87 9.24
C SER A 102 -2.31 -2.50 8.89
N VAL A 103 -3.08 -1.68 8.19
CA VAL A 103 -2.69 -0.32 7.79
C VAL A 103 -3.60 0.68 8.49
N ALA A 104 -2.98 1.70 9.08
CA ALA A 104 -3.64 2.78 9.81
C ALA A 104 -2.86 4.09 9.62
N SER A 105 -3.44 5.21 10.04
CA SER A 105 -2.77 6.50 9.99
C SER A 105 -1.68 6.58 11.06
N GLY A 106 -0.54 7.17 10.68
CA GLY A 106 0.57 7.46 11.60
C GLY A 106 0.41 8.82 12.28
N SER A 107 0.99 8.95 13.48
CA SER A 107 0.99 10.20 14.26
C SER A 107 1.76 11.32 13.57
N GLU A 108 2.84 10.98 12.87
CA GLU A 108 3.70 11.93 12.16
C GLU A 108 2.94 12.63 11.04
N VAL A 109 2.15 11.87 10.28
CA VAL A 109 1.33 12.41 9.19
C VAL A 109 0.20 13.29 9.76
N ALA A 110 -0.39 12.90 10.89
CA ALA A 110 -1.42 13.69 11.56
C ALA A 110 -0.87 15.03 12.09
N LEU A 111 0.34 15.04 12.68
CA LEU A 111 0.99 16.27 13.13
C LEU A 111 1.32 17.22 11.98
N LEU A 112 1.90 16.69 10.89
CA LEU A 112 2.21 17.49 9.70
C LEU A 112 0.97 18.04 9.02
N THR A 113 -0.10 17.25 8.94
CA THR A 113 -1.38 17.71 8.39
C THR A 113 -2.00 18.75 9.32
N GLY A 114 -1.96 18.53 10.63
CA GLY A 114 -2.47 19.45 11.64
C GLY A 114 -1.83 20.83 11.57
N SER A 115 -0.51 20.93 11.36
CA SER A 115 0.18 22.22 11.25
C SER A 115 -0.16 22.98 9.95
N ILE A 116 -0.50 22.28 8.87
CA ILE A 116 -0.96 22.89 7.62
C ILE A 116 -2.40 23.40 7.78
N LEU A 117 -3.24 22.69 8.54
CA LEU A 117 -4.64 23.01 8.77
C LEU A 117 -4.87 24.04 9.88
N GLU A 118 -3.93 24.17 10.82
CA GLU A 118 -3.97 25.08 11.98
C GLU A 118 -4.30 26.55 11.62
N PRO A 119 -3.71 27.18 10.58
CA PRO A 119 -4.01 28.58 10.25
C PRO A 119 -5.40 28.79 9.60
N ILE A 120 -6.15 27.73 9.30
CA ILE A 120 -7.45 27.82 8.61
C ILE A 120 -8.57 27.89 9.65
N GLU A 121 -9.20 29.05 9.78
CA GLU A 121 -10.28 29.29 10.75
C GLU A 121 -11.62 28.70 10.32
N ASP A 122 -11.96 28.73 9.02
CA ASP A 122 -13.21 28.17 8.53
C ASP A 122 -13.19 26.64 8.52
N GLU A 123 -14.13 26.02 9.22
CA GLU A 123 -14.20 24.57 9.37
C GLU A 123 -14.40 23.87 8.02
N LYS A 124 -15.21 24.46 7.12
CA LYS A 124 -15.49 23.87 5.81
C LYS A 124 -14.26 23.93 4.91
N GLU A 125 -13.58 25.07 4.88
CA GLU A 125 -12.32 25.24 4.15
C GLU A 125 -11.22 24.31 4.68
N ARG A 126 -11.14 24.13 6.01
CA ARG A 126 -10.17 23.22 6.65
C ARG A 126 -10.39 21.77 6.23
N ILE A 127 -11.64 21.29 6.26
CA ILE A 127 -11.98 19.93 5.82
C ILE A 127 -11.70 19.75 4.32
N ALA A 128 -12.09 20.72 3.49
CA ALA A 128 -11.83 20.67 2.04
C ALA A 128 -10.32 20.61 1.74
N THR A 129 -9.53 21.40 2.45
CA THR A 129 -8.07 21.41 2.33
C THR A 129 -7.46 20.07 2.74
N GLY A 130 -7.90 19.49 3.86
CA GLY A 130 -7.48 18.16 4.29
C GLY A 130 -7.77 17.07 3.24
N ILE A 131 -8.95 17.09 2.63
CA ILE A 131 -9.32 16.17 1.55
C ILE A 131 -8.42 16.36 0.32
N MET A 132 -8.14 17.60 -0.06
CA MET A 132 -7.27 17.90 -1.20
C MET A 132 -5.83 17.44 -0.98
N ILE A 133 -5.27 17.65 0.23
CA ILE A 133 -3.92 17.18 0.58
C ILE A 133 -3.88 15.64 0.56
N ALA A 134 -4.89 14.97 1.11
CA ALA A 134 -4.98 13.51 1.06
C ALA A 134 -5.07 12.99 -0.37
N PHE A 135 -5.90 13.63 -1.22
CA PHE A 135 -6.04 13.28 -2.63
C PHE A 135 -4.74 13.48 -3.40
N LEU A 136 -4.08 14.63 -3.24
CA LEU A 136 -2.79 14.93 -3.86
C LEU A 136 -1.73 13.91 -3.43
N SER A 137 -1.69 13.59 -2.13
CA SER A 137 -0.76 12.58 -1.60
C SER A 137 -1.00 11.22 -2.23
N GLY A 138 -2.26 10.81 -2.39
CA GLY A 138 -2.63 9.58 -3.11
C GLY A 138 -2.14 9.58 -4.57
N VAL A 139 -2.31 10.70 -5.29
CA VAL A 139 -1.80 10.86 -6.66
C VAL A 139 -0.28 10.75 -6.70
N ILE A 140 0.43 11.40 -5.77
CA ILE A 140 1.89 11.33 -5.67
C ILE A 140 2.33 9.89 -5.39
N LEU A 141 1.69 9.18 -4.46
CA LEU A 141 2.00 7.77 -4.17
C LEU A 141 1.76 6.87 -5.38
N LEU A 142 0.70 7.12 -6.15
CA LEU A 142 0.44 6.41 -7.41
C LEU A 142 1.52 6.71 -8.46
N LEU A 143 1.94 7.97 -8.61
CA LEU A 143 3.02 8.35 -9.53
C LEU A 143 4.34 7.69 -9.14
N VAL A 144 4.70 7.71 -7.86
CA VAL A 144 5.90 7.03 -7.34
C VAL A 144 5.86 5.54 -7.65
N ARG A 145 4.68 4.90 -7.52
CA ARG A 145 4.47 3.51 -7.88
C ARG A 145 4.63 3.25 -9.38
N VAL A 146 4.03 4.09 -10.23
CA VAL A 146 4.12 4.00 -11.71
C VAL A 146 5.56 4.16 -12.19
N LEU A 147 6.30 5.08 -11.58
CA LEU A 147 7.72 5.30 -11.89
C LEU A 147 8.65 4.25 -11.27
N ASN A 148 8.11 3.26 -10.53
CA ASN A 148 8.86 2.24 -9.80
C ASN A 148 9.93 2.81 -8.84
N LEU A 149 9.73 4.05 -8.36
CA LEU A 149 10.65 4.72 -7.43
C LEU A 149 10.70 4.05 -6.05
N SER A 150 9.82 3.08 -5.78
CA SER A 150 9.89 2.22 -4.60
C SER A 150 11.25 1.52 -4.44
N GLN A 151 11.97 1.25 -5.53
CA GLN A 151 13.31 0.66 -5.47
C GLN A 151 14.34 1.62 -4.83
N VAL A 152 14.10 2.93 -4.89
CA VAL A 152 14.95 3.93 -4.24
C VAL A 152 14.73 3.93 -2.72
N ALA A 153 13.52 3.57 -2.26
CA ALA A 153 13.23 3.45 -0.83
C ALA A 153 14.00 2.29 -0.16
N ASP A 154 14.43 1.29 -0.94
CA ASP A 154 15.26 0.18 -0.41
C ASP A 154 16.68 0.62 -0.01
N PHE A 155 17.10 1.85 -0.37
CA PHE A 155 18.40 2.41 0.00
C PHE A 155 18.44 3.09 1.38
N PHE A 156 17.30 3.23 2.06
CA PHE A 156 17.29 3.76 3.44
C PHE A 156 17.88 2.75 4.41
N SER A 157 18.91 3.17 5.15
CA SER A 157 19.58 2.32 6.12
C SER A 157 18.71 2.11 7.37
N ARG A 158 18.82 0.94 7.99
CA ARG A 158 18.07 0.58 9.22
C ARG A 158 18.21 1.64 10.34
N PRO A 159 19.38 2.25 10.58
CA PRO A 159 19.53 3.29 11.59
C PRO A 159 18.76 4.58 11.28
N VAL A 160 18.67 4.99 10.01
CA VAL A 160 17.94 6.21 9.61
C VAL A 160 16.44 6.01 9.80
N MET A 161 15.92 4.85 9.38
CA MET A 161 14.52 4.48 9.60
C MET A 161 14.18 4.41 11.09
N GLY A 162 15.06 3.80 11.90
CA GLY A 162 14.87 3.73 13.35
C GLY A 162 14.91 5.10 14.04
N GLY A 163 15.81 5.99 13.61
CA GLY A 163 15.87 7.36 14.12
C GLY A 163 14.64 8.19 13.77
N PHE A 164 14.12 8.05 12.55
CA PHE A 164 12.88 8.73 12.14
C PHE A 164 11.67 8.27 12.96
N ILE A 165 11.49 6.95 13.11
CA ILE A 165 10.39 6.38 13.90
C ILE A 165 10.51 6.78 15.39
N SER A 166 11.73 6.82 15.94
CA SER A 166 11.94 7.21 17.35
C SER A 166 11.70 8.69 17.62
N ALA A 167 11.81 9.56 16.61
CA ALA A 167 11.57 10.99 16.75
C ALA A 167 10.10 11.37 16.49
N GLY A 168 9.40 10.58 15.68
CA GLY A 168 7.99 10.80 15.32
C GLY A 168 6.96 10.13 16.23
N GLY A 169 7.36 9.03 16.89
CA GLY A 169 6.52 8.25 17.82
C GLY A 169 6.40 8.81 19.22
#